data_AF-A0A0G4KZM0-F1
#
_entry.id   AF-A0A0G4KZM0-F1
#
_cell.length_a   1.000
_cell.length_b   1.000
_cell.length_c   1.000
_cell.angle_alpha   90.00
_cell.angle_beta   90.00
_cell.angle_gamma   90.00
#
_symmetry.space_group_name_H-M   'P 1'
#
loop_
_entity.id
_entity.type
_entity.pdbx_description
1 polymer ?
#
loop_
_entity_poly.entity_id
_entity_poly.type
_entity_poly.pdbx_seq_one_letter_code
_entity_poly.pdbx_strand_id
1 'polypeptide(L)'
;MLGWLMRGGWVTQLCTFTYVVVWPEIQYEVEYELEAEELRRAEDPSLGTSAPSSSLESLDEGRLASPTSQTSSAAGAGASTGNGTPAAPPHVPTMNEQVAEQARLSRIAEKTQREAAEKAAAHARKVVPAATERPSLNEAAHLAGLTPRVILDAKKATGKDSLYLSAIGRRFRDDKLAKAWQLYWKYFNGQSALERIALQEDMKRKEAWTQLTAMSEYLICVRHW
;
A
#
# COMPACT_ATOMS: atom_id res chain seq x y z
N MET A 1 -40.13 29.74 -1.19
CA MET A 1 -40.40 29.47 0.24
C MET A 1 -39.28 28.66 0.90
N LEU A 2 -38.85 27.51 0.35
CA LEU A 2 -37.76 26.68 0.92
C LEU A 2 -36.41 27.40 1.10
N GLY A 3 -36.00 28.24 0.15
CA GLY A 3 -34.74 28.99 0.25
C GLY A 3 -34.68 29.97 1.43
N TRP A 4 -35.83 30.48 1.89
CA TRP A 4 -35.91 31.33 3.08
C TRP A 4 -35.69 30.50 4.36
N LEU A 5 -36.26 29.30 4.41
CA LEU A 5 -36.07 28.36 5.52
C LEU A 5 -34.61 27.91 5.63
N MET A 6 -33.97 27.56 4.50
CA MET A 6 -32.54 27.21 4.51
C MET A 6 -31.65 28.39 4.92
N ARG A 7 -31.93 29.61 4.44
CA ARG A 7 -31.13 30.79 4.80
C ARG A 7 -31.33 31.23 6.26
N GLY A 8 -32.48 30.92 6.84
CA GLY A 8 -32.75 31.14 8.26
C GLY A 8 -32.32 29.99 9.18
N GLY A 9 -31.70 28.93 8.66
CA GLY A 9 -31.25 27.77 9.45
C GLY A 9 -32.38 26.86 9.95
N TRP A 10 -33.60 27.02 9.43
CA TRP A 10 -34.77 26.23 9.83
C TRP A 10 -34.84 24.86 9.15
N VAL A 11 -34.10 24.68 8.04
CA VAL A 11 -33.99 23.42 7.29
C VAL A 11 -32.56 23.30 6.77
N THR A 12 -31.91 22.15 6.96
CA THR A 12 -30.65 21.79 6.31
C THR A 12 -30.87 20.73 5.23
N GLN A 13 -29.97 20.66 4.26
CA GLN A 13 -30.00 19.59 3.27
C GLN A 13 -29.41 18.33 3.89
N LEU A 14 -30.20 17.25 3.91
CA LEU A 14 -29.73 15.92 4.29
C LEU A 14 -28.63 15.48 3.31
N CYS A 15 -27.41 15.33 3.81
CA CYS A 15 -26.25 14.95 3.02
C CYS A 15 -25.90 13.47 3.25
N THR A 16 -25.43 12.80 2.19
CA THR A 16 -24.98 11.42 2.26
C THR A 16 -23.46 11.38 2.20
N PHE A 17 -22.84 10.77 3.20
CA PHE A 17 -21.40 10.56 3.29
C PHE A 17 -21.08 9.08 3.18
N THR A 18 -19.89 8.73 2.75
CA THR A 18 -19.51 7.33 2.58
C THR A 18 -18.10 7.00 3.03
N TYR A 19 -17.95 5.76 3.47
CA TYR A 19 -16.69 5.06 3.69
C TYR A 19 -16.65 3.81 2.80
N VAL A 20 -15.45 3.27 2.56
CA VAL A 20 -15.31 2.03 1.79
C VAL A 20 -15.29 0.85 2.75
N VAL A 21 -16.11 -0.18 2.47
CA VAL A 21 -16.04 -1.48 3.16
C VAL A 21 -15.27 -2.48 2.31
N VAL A 22 -14.35 -3.17 2.97
CA VAL A 22 -13.55 -4.25 2.40
C VAL A 22 -14.03 -5.55 3.02
N TRP A 23 -14.66 -6.37 2.19
CA TRP A 23 -15.18 -7.68 2.62
C TRP A 23 -14.05 -8.69 2.88
N PRO A 24 -14.28 -9.67 3.76
CA PRO A 24 -13.31 -10.72 4.08
C PRO A 24 -12.68 -11.39 2.85
N GLU A 25 -13.47 -11.62 1.81
CA GLU A 25 -13.02 -12.19 0.54
C GLU A 25 -11.92 -11.36 -0.14
N ILE A 26 -12.05 -10.03 -0.13
CA ILE A 26 -11.07 -9.12 -0.75
C ILE A 26 -9.80 -9.05 0.08
N GLN A 27 -9.94 -9.07 1.41
CA GLN A 27 -8.78 -9.16 2.31
C GLN A 27 -8.00 -10.43 1.99
N TYR A 28 -8.67 -11.58 1.99
CA TYR A 28 -8.07 -12.87 1.66
C TYR A 28 -7.42 -12.89 0.27
N GLU A 29 -8.06 -12.33 -0.75
CA GLU A 29 -7.50 -12.18 -2.10
C GLU A 29 -6.16 -11.43 -2.07
N VAL A 30 -6.12 -10.25 -1.45
CA VAL A 30 -4.92 -9.42 -1.38
C VAL A 30 -3.82 -10.07 -0.55
N GLU A 31 -4.16 -10.71 0.57
CA GLU A 31 -3.20 -11.50 1.35
C GLU A 31 -2.63 -12.67 0.54
N TYR A 32 -3.47 -13.38 -0.21
CA TYR A 32 -3.04 -14.50 -1.06
C TYR A 32 -2.12 -14.03 -2.19
N GLU A 33 -2.42 -12.91 -2.83
CA GLU A 33 -1.59 -12.29 -3.87
C GLU A 33 -0.25 -11.80 -3.33
N LEU A 34 -0.25 -11.15 -2.16
CA LEU A 34 0.98 -10.65 -1.53
C LEU A 34 1.91 -11.80 -1.14
N GLU A 35 1.35 -12.88 -0.59
CA GLU A 35 2.11 -14.09 -0.34
C GLU A 35 2.66 -14.68 -1.65
N ALA A 36 1.82 -14.83 -2.69
CA ALA A 36 2.28 -15.35 -3.98
C ALA A 36 3.44 -14.53 -4.58
N GLU A 37 3.38 -13.20 -4.48
CA GLU A 37 4.44 -12.32 -4.97
C GLU A 37 5.72 -12.44 -4.12
N GLU A 38 5.61 -12.62 -2.80
CA GLU A 38 6.76 -12.92 -1.95
C GLU A 38 7.43 -14.25 -2.30
N LEU A 39 6.65 -15.27 -2.66
CA LEU A 39 7.17 -16.55 -3.14
C LEU A 39 7.91 -16.38 -4.47
N ARG A 40 7.31 -15.69 -5.44
CA ARG A 40 7.94 -15.40 -6.73
C ARG A 40 9.23 -14.61 -6.58
N ARG A 41 9.25 -13.63 -5.68
CA ARG A 41 10.45 -12.83 -5.39
C ARG A 41 11.56 -13.66 -4.72
N ALA A 42 11.21 -14.70 -3.97
CA ALA A 42 12.18 -15.60 -3.36
C ALA A 42 12.80 -16.57 -4.39
N GLU A 43 12.06 -16.94 -5.45
CA GLU A 43 12.56 -17.79 -6.54
C GLU A 43 13.48 -17.01 -7.50
N ASP A 44 13.15 -15.76 -7.83
CA ASP A 44 13.93 -14.90 -8.73
C ASP A 44 14.47 -13.63 -8.04
N PRO A 45 15.57 -13.71 -7.26
CA PRO A 45 16.14 -12.54 -6.58
C PRO A 45 16.71 -11.48 -7.54
N SER A 46 16.91 -11.81 -8.82
CA SER A 46 17.44 -10.91 -9.86
C SER A 46 16.41 -9.94 -10.47
N LEU A 47 15.11 -10.08 -10.20
CA LEU A 47 14.05 -9.22 -10.74
C LEU A 47 13.61 -8.10 -9.78
N GLY A 48 14.24 -7.97 -8.61
CA GLY A 48 13.81 -7.08 -7.51
C GLY A 48 14.15 -5.58 -7.61
N THR A 49 14.61 -5.05 -8.74
CA THR A 49 14.98 -3.61 -8.87
C THR A 49 13.97 -2.76 -9.64
N SER A 50 12.89 -3.33 -10.18
CA SER A 50 11.86 -2.53 -10.89
C SER A 50 10.69 -2.15 -9.98
N ALA A 51 10.94 -1.27 -9.02
CA ALA A 51 9.85 -0.48 -8.44
C ALA A 51 9.34 0.51 -9.49
N PRO A 52 8.02 0.72 -9.66
CA PRO A 52 7.52 1.80 -10.49
C PRO A 52 7.82 3.13 -9.78
N SER A 53 8.88 3.82 -10.21
CA SER A 53 9.16 5.18 -9.77
C SER A 53 8.11 6.10 -10.39
N SER A 54 7.06 6.38 -9.63
CA SER A 54 6.15 7.48 -9.88
C SER A 54 6.94 8.79 -9.88
N SER A 55 6.86 9.50 -11.00
CA SER A 55 7.42 10.81 -11.29
C SER A 55 7.33 11.79 -10.11
N LEU A 56 8.47 12.33 -9.71
CA LEU A 56 8.57 13.68 -9.16
C LEU A 56 9.84 14.30 -9.72
N GLU A 57 9.64 15.27 -10.60
CA GLU A 57 10.66 16.18 -11.10
C GLU A 57 11.23 16.98 -9.91
N SER A 58 12.55 16.97 -9.74
CA SER A 58 13.24 18.01 -9.00
C SER A 58 14.35 18.59 -9.87
N LEU A 59 14.13 19.82 -10.30
CA LEU A 59 15.13 20.72 -10.84
C LEU A 59 16.24 20.92 -9.80
N ASP A 60 17.50 20.74 -10.19
CA ASP A 60 18.63 21.33 -9.45
C ASP A 60 19.64 21.94 -10.43
N GLU A 61 19.72 23.25 -10.33
CA GLU A 61 20.59 24.16 -11.07
C GLU A 61 21.82 24.40 -10.17
N GLY A 62 23.00 24.11 -10.69
CA GLY A 62 24.16 23.86 -9.85
C GLY A 62 24.77 25.08 -9.15
N ARG A 63 25.70 24.79 -8.22
CA ARG A 63 26.96 25.54 -8.08
C ARG A 63 27.92 24.89 -7.10
N LEU A 64 29.20 24.99 -7.48
CA LEU A 64 30.43 24.70 -6.75
C LEU A 64 30.46 25.32 -5.34
N ALA A 65 31.04 24.61 -4.37
CA ALA A 65 32.22 25.05 -3.60
C ALA A 65 32.44 24.20 -2.33
N SER A 66 33.64 23.63 -2.18
CA SER A 66 34.23 23.39 -0.86
C SER A 66 34.56 24.72 -0.19
N PRO A 67 34.59 24.79 1.14
CA PRO A 67 35.90 25.06 1.75
C PRO A 67 36.18 24.37 3.11
N THR A 68 37.48 24.17 3.26
CA THR A 68 38.37 23.85 4.40
C THR A 68 38.13 24.63 5.70
N SER A 69 38.15 23.87 6.81
CA SER A 69 38.74 24.08 8.16
C SER A 69 38.43 25.32 9.03
N GLN A 70 38.08 25.10 10.32
CA GLN A 70 39.00 25.17 11.49
C GLN A 70 38.26 25.28 12.85
N THR A 71 38.68 24.41 13.78
CA THR A 71 38.98 24.58 15.24
C THR A 71 38.04 25.32 16.22
N SER A 72 37.70 24.64 17.33
CA SER A 72 38.07 25.03 18.72
C SER A 72 37.65 24.00 19.80
N SER A 73 38.67 23.35 20.36
CA SER A 73 39.03 23.07 21.78
C SER A 73 37.99 22.95 22.91
N ALA A 74 38.11 21.90 23.75
CA ALA A 74 38.42 22.03 25.19
C ALA A 74 38.85 20.69 25.84
N ALA A 75 39.68 20.80 26.87
CA ALA A 75 40.58 19.81 27.46
C ALA A 75 39.97 18.78 28.43
N GLY A 76 40.70 17.66 28.62
CA GLY A 76 40.62 16.76 29.78
C GLY A 76 41.75 15.72 29.75
N ALA A 77 42.65 15.78 30.72
CA ALA A 77 43.97 15.17 30.72
C ALA A 77 44.03 13.66 31.03
N GLY A 78 45.10 12.99 30.60
CA GLY A 78 45.75 11.96 31.41
C GLY A 78 46.23 10.68 30.70
N ALA A 79 47.56 10.54 30.65
CA ALA A 79 48.34 9.29 30.63
C ALA A 79 48.61 8.57 29.29
N SER A 80 49.91 8.56 28.99
CA SER A 80 50.68 7.86 27.97
C SER A 80 50.50 6.34 27.94
N THR A 81 50.43 5.76 26.74
CA THR A 81 51.26 4.62 26.30
C THR A 81 51.23 4.59 24.77
N GLY A 82 52.40 4.63 24.14
CA GLY A 82 52.53 4.59 22.69
C GLY A 82 52.17 3.23 22.11
N ASN A 83 51.58 3.23 20.92
CA ASN A 83 51.97 2.31 19.85
C ASN A 83 51.41 2.81 18.51
N GLY A 84 52.30 2.99 17.53
CA GLY A 84 51.94 3.27 16.16
C GLY A 84 51.10 2.14 15.60
N THR A 85 49.92 2.48 15.08
CA THR A 85 49.10 1.55 14.31
C THR A 85 49.58 1.63 12.86
N PRO A 86 50.24 0.60 12.30
CA PRO A 86 50.52 0.58 10.87
C PRO A 86 49.20 0.30 10.13
N ALA A 87 48.96 1.05 9.05
CA ALA A 87 47.85 0.82 8.15
C ALA A 87 47.88 -0.63 7.63
N ALA A 88 46.79 -1.38 7.83
CA ALA A 88 46.66 -2.75 7.36
C ALA A 88 46.70 -2.79 5.82
N PRO A 89 47.43 -3.73 5.20
CA PRO A 89 47.43 -3.92 3.75
C PRO A 89 46.06 -4.41 3.26
N PRO A 90 45.70 -4.20 1.98
CA PRO A 90 44.45 -4.73 1.41
C PRO A 90 44.41 -6.26 1.54
N HIS A 91 43.41 -6.76 2.27
CA HIS A 91 43.25 -8.18 2.58
C HIS A 91 42.77 -8.93 1.33
N VAL A 92 43.68 -9.66 0.68
CA VAL A 92 43.34 -10.56 -0.43
C VAL A 92 42.96 -11.92 0.19
N PRO A 93 41.69 -12.36 0.11
CA PRO A 93 41.27 -13.59 0.76
C PRO A 93 42.03 -14.78 0.19
N THR A 94 42.51 -15.64 1.09
CA THR A 94 43.25 -16.84 0.70
C THR A 94 42.31 -17.89 0.10
N MET A 95 42.81 -18.81 -0.73
CA MET A 95 41.98 -19.87 -1.36
C MET A 95 41.16 -20.66 -0.32
N ASN A 96 41.74 -20.96 0.85
CA ASN A 96 41.05 -21.68 1.92
C ASN A 96 39.92 -20.87 2.56
N GLU A 97 40.10 -19.55 2.65
CA GLU A 97 39.08 -18.62 3.15
C GLU A 97 37.91 -18.51 2.19
N GLN A 98 38.19 -18.45 0.87
CA GLN A 98 37.15 -18.47 -0.17
C GLN A 98 36.33 -19.75 -0.12
N VAL A 99 36.97 -20.91 0.10
CA VAL A 99 36.28 -22.20 0.27
C VAL A 99 35.40 -22.19 1.53
N ALA A 100 35.90 -21.66 2.64
CA ALA A 100 35.12 -21.54 3.88
C ALA A 100 33.93 -20.57 3.73
N GLU A 101 34.12 -19.46 3.00
CA GLU A 101 33.07 -18.49 2.70
C GLU A 101 32.00 -19.09 1.78
N GLN A 102 32.40 -19.78 0.72
CA GLN A 102 31.48 -20.48 -0.18
C GLN A 102 30.68 -21.57 0.56
N ALA A 103 31.32 -22.32 1.44
CA ALA A 103 30.63 -23.30 2.28
C ALA A 103 29.60 -22.63 3.21
N ARG A 104 29.92 -21.46 3.79
CA ARG A 104 28.98 -20.69 4.61
C ARG A 104 27.80 -20.18 3.78
N LEU A 105 28.05 -19.60 2.62
CA LEU A 105 27.02 -19.08 1.72
C LEU A 105 26.09 -20.18 1.23
N SER A 106 26.63 -21.36 0.89
CA SER A 106 25.83 -22.51 0.46
C SER A 106 24.84 -22.99 1.53
N ARG A 107 25.24 -23.04 2.80
CA ARG A 107 24.33 -23.39 3.91
C ARG A 107 23.22 -22.37 4.12
N ILE A 108 23.54 -21.08 3.93
CA ILE A 108 22.53 -20.02 4.01
C ILE A 108 21.55 -20.16 2.84
N ALA A 109 22.06 -20.35 1.62
CA ALA A 109 21.24 -20.53 0.43
C ALA A 109 20.30 -21.74 0.55
N GLU A 110 20.83 -22.90 0.96
CA GLU A 110 20.05 -24.12 1.19
C GLU A 110 18.95 -23.91 2.25
N LYS A 111 19.29 -23.24 3.36
CA LYS A 111 18.31 -22.91 4.40
C LYS A 111 17.21 -22.00 3.86
N THR A 112 17.57 -20.93 3.14
CA THR A 112 16.59 -20.01 2.55
C THR A 112 15.71 -20.70 1.51
N GLN A 113 16.26 -21.61 0.72
CA GLN A 113 15.51 -22.38 -0.26
C GLN A 113 14.52 -23.34 0.41
N ARG A 114 14.93 -24.00 1.50
CA ARG A 114 14.03 -24.85 2.28
C ARG A 114 12.88 -24.07 2.90
N GLU A 115 13.17 -22.91 3.50
CA GLU A 115 12.15 -22.02 4.07
C GLU A 115 11.19 -21.49 3.00
N ALA A 116 11.71 -21.10 1.84
CA ALA A 116 10.89 -20.68 0.69
C ALA A 116 10.02 -21.83 0.17
N ALA A 117 10.56 -23.04 0.06
CA ALA A 117 9.82 -24.23 -0.37
C ALA A 117 8.72 -24.62 0.64
N GLU A 118 8.99 -24.52 1.95
CA GLU A 118 7.98 -24.73 2.98
C GLU A 118 6.86 -23.70 2.90
N LYS A 119 7.21 -22.42 2.71
CA LYS A 119 6.24 -21.34 2.52
C LYS A 119 5.41 -21.55 1.24
N ALA A 120 6.04 -22.03 0.17
CA ALA A 120 5.37 -22.41 -1.08
C ALA A 120 4.39 -23.57 -0.90
N ALA A 121 4.80 -24.62 -0.19
CA ALA A 121 3.93 -25.73 0.14
C ALA A 121 2.75 -25.27 1.04
N ALA A 122 2.97 -24.33 1.95
CA ALA A 122 1.91 -23.77 2.79
C ALA A 122 0.92 -22.92 1.97
N HIS A 123 1.40 -22.06 1.06
CA HIS A 123 0.56 -21.27 0.16
C HIS A 123 -0.26 -22.16 -0.78
N ALA A 124 0.35 -23.20 -1.35
CA ALA A 124 -0.33 -24.16 -2.22
C ALA A 124 -1.45 -24.96 -1.52
N ARG A 125 -1.44 -25.05 -0.19
CA ARG A 125 -2.54 -25.66 0.60
C ARG A 125 -3.71 -24.71 0.83
N LYS A 126 -3.53 -23.39 0.62
CA LYS A 126 -4.60 -22.41 0.76
C LYS A 126 -5.58 -22.52 -0.39
N VAL A 127 -6.84 -22.17 -0.12
CA VAL A 127 -7.89 -22.15 -1.15
C VAL A 127 -7.59 -20.98 -2.09
N VAL A 128 -7.63 -21.22 -3.40
CA VAL A 128 -7.44 -20.13 -4.38
C VAL A 128 -8.60 -19.13 -4.24
N PRO A 129 -8.33 -17.82 -4.08
CA PRO A 129 -9.38 -16.83 -3.98
C PRO A 129 -10.17 -16.75 -5.29
N ALA A 130 -11.50 -16.80 -5.20
CA ALA A 130 -12.40 -16.62 -6.33
C ALA A 130 -13.30 -15.42 -6.06
N ALA A 131 -13.30 -14.46 -6.99
CA ALA A 131 -14.11 -13.25 -6.87
C ALA A 131 -15.61 -13.57 -7.04
N THR A 132 -16.38 -13.43 -5.97
CA THR A 132 -17.84 -13.59 -6.01
C THR A 132 -18.53 -12.30 -6.44
N GLU A 133 -19.76 -12.42 -6.97
CA GLU A 133 -20.54 -11.24 -7.39
C GLU A 133 -21.04 -10.40 -6.20
N ARG A 134 -21.22 -11.02 -5.02
CA ARG A 134 -21.71 -10.37 -3.79
C ARG A 134 -20.83 -10.74 -2.60
N PRO A 135 -19.69 -10.08 -2.42
CA PRO A 135 -18.75 -10.41 -1.35
C PRO A 135 -19.33 -10.23 0.06
N SER A 136 -20.38 -9.41 0.24
CA SER A 136 -21.08 -9.26 1.53
C SER A 136 -21.79 -10.53 2.01
N LEU A 137 -22.13 -11.45 1.10
CA LEU A 137 -22.87 -12.68 1.40
C LEU A 137 -21.96 -13.93 1.35
N ASN A 138 -20.64 -13.75 1.24
CA ASN A 138 -19.71 -14.85 1.14
C ASN A 138 -19.40 -15.45 2.52
N GLU A 139 -19.91 -16.66 2.77
CA GLU A 139 -19.73 -17.41 4.01
C GLU A 139 -18.74 -18.58 3.87
N ALA A 140 -17.84 -18.54 2.89
CA ALA A 140 -16.87 -19.63 2.70
C ALA A 140 -16.05 -19.89 3.98
N ALA A 141 -15.80 -21.16 4.29
CA ALA A 141 -15.19 -21.57 5.56
C ALA A 141 -13.79 -20.94 5.81
N HIS A 142 -13.02 -20.68 4.75
CA HIS A 142 -11.71 -20.03 4.86
C HIS A 142 -11.79 -18.54 5.23
N LEU A 143 -12.98 -17.94 5.17
CA LEU A 143 -13.24 -16.55 5.54
C LEU A 143 -13.84 -16.40 6.95
N ALA A 144 -14.26 -17.49 7.61
CA ALA A 144 -15.04 -17.46 8.84
C ALA A 144 -14.37 -16.77 10.06
N GLY A 145 -13.07 -16.48 9.99
CA GLY A 145 -12.32 -15.73 11.02
C GLY A 145 -11.96 -14.29 10.64
N LEU A 146 -12.32 -13.83 9.44
CA LEU A 146 -12.00 -12.51 8.93
C LEU A 146 -13.21 -11.58 9.10
N THR A 147 -13.00 -10.43 9.72
CA THR A 147 -14.04 -9.40 9.87
C THR A 147 -13.96 -8.38 8.73
N PRO A 148 -15.09 -7.86 8.21
CA PRO A 148 -15.07 -6.75 7.26
C PRO A 148 -14.29 -5.55 7.81
N ARG A 149 -13.47 -4.92 6.97
CA ARG A 149 -12.64 -3.75 7.33
C ARG A 149 -13.22 -2.50 6.68
N VAL A 150 -13.24 -1.38 7.41
CA VAL A 150 -13.70 -0.09 6.87
C VAL A 150 -12.51 0.84 6.66
N ILE A 151 -12.37 1.36 5.44
CA ILE A 151 -11.39 2.38 5.08
C ILE A 151 -12.06 3.75 5.23
N LEU A 152 -11.52 4.55 6.15
CA LEU A 152 -12.11 5.84 6.54
C LEU A 152 -11.83 6.96 5.54
N ASP A 153 -10.69 6.92 4.84
CA ASP A 153 -10.31 7.89 3.82
C ASP A 153 -9.61 7.16 2.67
N ALA A 154 -10.36 6.91 1.59
CA ALA A 154 -9.84 6.16 0.44
C ALA A 154 -8.69 6.89 -0.27
N LYS A 155 -8.66 8.22 -0.26
CA LYS A 155 -7.60 9.00 -0.90
C LYS A 155 -6.27 8.90 -0.17
N LYS A 156 -6.30 8.76 1.16
CA LYS A 156 -5.10 8.66 2.01
C LYS A 156 -4.72 7.22 2.35
N ALA A 157 -5.41 6.24 1.76
CA ALA A 157 -5.12 4.83 1.98
C ALA A 157 -3.69 4.48 1.52
N THR A 158 -2.96 3.76 2.36
CA THR A 158 -1.58 3.32 2.10
C THR A 158 -1.40 1.85 2.46
N GLY A 159 -0.33 1.22 1.94
CA GLY A 159 -0.02 -0.18 2.22
C GLY A 159 -1.15 -1.12 1.79
N LYS A 160 -1.65 -1.94 2.71
CA LYS A 160 -2.73 -2.90 2.41
C LYS A 160 -4.04 -2.23 2.00
N ASP A 161 -4.37 -1.06 2.56
CA ASP A 161 -5.64 -0.38 2.24
C ASP A 161 -5.67 0.08 0.78
N SER A 162 -4.54 0.56 0.24
CA SER A 162 -4.44 0.88 -1.20
C SER A 162 -4.54 -0.36 -2.10
N LEU A 163 -4.05 -1.52 -1.64
CA LEU A 163 -4.21 -2.78 -2.37
C LEU A 163 -5.66 -3.25 -2.38
N TYR A 164 -6.37 -3.15 -1.24
CA TYR A 164 -7.80 -3.47 -1.17
C TYR A 164 -8.63 -2.60 -2.12
N LEU A 165 -8.40 -1.29 -2.14
CA LEU A 165 -9.10 -0.38 -3.05
C LEU A 165 -8.82 -0.71 -4.52
N SER A 166 -7.59 -1.11 -4.85
CA SER A 166 -7.21 -1.54 -6.19
C SER A 166 -7.87 -2.86 -6.57
N ALA A 167 -7.91 -3.83 -5.65
CA ALA A 167 -8.57 -5.12 -5.84
C ALA A 167 -10.08 -4.95 -6.09
N ILE A 168 -10.75 -4.08 -5.33
CA ILE A 168 -12.15 -3.70 -5.59
C ILE A 168 -12.30 -3.13 -7.00
N GLY A 169 -11.41 -2.22 -7.40
CA GLY A 169 -11.40 -1.63 -8.73
C GLY A 169 -11.33 -2.66 -9.87
N ARG A 170 -10.49 -3.69 -9.71
CA ARG A 170 -10.33 -4.79 -10.69
C ARG A 170 -11.59 -5.65 -10.84
N ARG A 171 -12.46 -5.68 -9.81
CA ARG A 171 -13.69 -6.49 -9.83
C ARG A 171 -14.81 -5.85 -10.66
N PHE A 172 -14.69 -4.58 -11.03
CA PHE A 172 -15.67 -3.93 -11.91
C PHE A 172 -15.47 -4.38 -13.36
N ARG A 173 -16.52 -4.97 -13.95
CA ARG A 173 -16.50 -5.42 -15.36
C ARG A 173 -16.47 -4.26 -16.36
N ASP A 174 -17.02 -3.10 -15.97
CA ASP A 174 -17.06 -1.90 -16.80
C ASP A 174 -15.85 -1.01 -16.51
N ASP A 175 -15.02 -0.79 -17.53
CA ASP A 175 -13.84 0.09 -17.46
C ASP A 175 -14.21 1.53 -17.07
N LYS A 176 -15.40 2.01 -17.48
CA LYS A 176 -15.88 3.33 -17.07
C LYS A 176 -16.15 3.38 -15.56
N LEU A 177 -16.69 2.31 -14.99
CA LEU A 177 -16.94 2.20 -13.56
C LEU A 177 -15.62 2.08 -12.78
N ALA A 178 -14.65 1.30 -13.28
CA ALA A 178 -13.33 1.20 -12.67
C ALA A 178 -12.58 2.55 -12.63
N LYS A 179 -12.67 3.33 -13.71
CA LYS A 179 -12.13 4.71 -13.75
C LYS A 179 -12.87 5.64 -12.78
N ALA A 180 -14.20 5.54 -12.73
CA ALA A 180 -15.01 6.34 -11.80
C ALA A 180 -14.70 5.99 -10.33
N TRP A 181 -14.47 4.71 -10.01
CA TRP A 181 -14.05 4.27 -8.68
C TRP A 181 -12.79 5.02 -8.22
N GLN A 182 -11.75 5.01 -9.04
CA GLN A 182 -10.49 5.72 -8.77
C GLN A 182 -10.71 7.23 -8.62
N LEU A 183 -11.49 7.83 -9.52
CA LEU A 183 -11.83 9.25 -9.46
C LEU A 183 -12.55 9.62 -8.14
N TYR A 184 -13.37 8.72 -7.62
CA TYR A 184 -14.23 8.97 -6.47
C TYR A 184 -13.56 8.73 -5.10
N TRP A 185 -12.34 8.17 -5.05
CA TRP A 185 -11.64 7.96 -3.78
C TRP A 185 -11.52 9.22 -2.92
N LYS A 186 -11.36 10.39 -3.56
CA LYS A 186 -11.30 11.69 -2.87
C LYS A 186 -12.60 12.10 -2.17
N TYR A 187 -13.71 11.44 -2.48
CA TYR A 187 -15.02 11.67 -1.88
C TYR A 187 -15.40 10.64 -0.81
N PHE A 188 -14.75 9.47 -0.79
CA PHE A 188 -15.01 8.39 0.17
C PHE A 188 -14.20 8.59 1.45
N ASN A 189 -14.47 9.69 2.14
CA ASN A 189 -13.76 10.10 3.35
C ASN A 189 -14.69 10.51 4.51
N GLY A 190 -15.99 10.29 4.38
CA GLY A 190 -16.99 10.72 5.37
C GLY A 190 -17.20 12.24 5.49
N GLN A 191 -16.45 13.06 4.74
CA GLN A 191 -16.51 14.53 4.81
C GLN A 191 -17.10 15.17 3.54
N SER A 192 -17.03 14.46 2.42
CA SER A 192 -17.58 14.91 1.15
C SER A 192 -18.96 14.33 0.92
N ALA A 193 -19.97 15.19 0.79
CA ALA A 193 -21.32 14.77 0.46
C ALA A 193 -21.37 14.23 -0.98
N LEU A 194 -21.91 13.02 -1.17
CA LEU A 194 -22.04 12.37 -2.48
C LEU A 194 -22.82 13.21 -3.48
N GLU A 195 -23.79 14.00 -2.99
CA GLU A 195 -24.62 14.89 -3.80
C GLU A 195 -23.80 15.94 -4.56
N ARG A 196 -22.57 16.25 -4.11
CA ARG A 196 -21.69 17.25 -4.71
C ARG A 196 -20.83 16.70 -5.85
N ILE A 197 -20.67 15.38 -5.95
CA ILE A 197 -19.77 14.74 -6.93
C ILE A 197 -20.12 15.14 -8.36
N ALA A 198 -21.42 15.10 -8.71
CA ALA A 198 -21.87 15.46 -10.05
C ALA A 198 -21.49 16.90 -10.44
N LEU A 199 -21.52 17.83 -9.48
CA LEU A 199 -21.13 19.23 -9.71
C LEU A 199 -19.61 19.39 -9.79
N GLN A 200 -18.85 18.68 -8.96
CA GLN A 200 -17.40 18.81 -8.88
C GLN A 200 -16.68 18.10 -10.05
N GLU A 201 -17.28 17.06 -10.61
CA GLU A 201 -16.77 16.32 -11.76
C GLU A 201 -17.41 16.73 -13.10
N ASP A 202 -18.17 17.83 -13.12
CA ASP A 202 -18.88 18.34 -14.30
C ASP A 202 -19.65 17.26 -15.08
N MET A 203 -20.44 16.46 -14.36
CA MET A 203 -21.20 15.34 -14.94
C MET A 203 -22.68 15.38 -14.54
N LYS A 204 -23.50 14.62 -15.26
CA LYS A 204 -24.94 14.58 -14.97
C LYS A 204 -25.19 13.90 -13.63
N ARG A 205 -26.06 14.48 -12.79
CA ARG A 205 -26.47 13.88 -11.50
C ARG A 205 -26.90 12.42 -11.63
N LYS A 206 -27.70 12.10 -12.66
CA LYS A 206 -28.16 10.73 -12.92
C LYS A 206 -26.98 9.78 -13.17
N GLU A 207 -25.96 10.24 -13.88
CA GLU A 207 -24.77 9.45 -14.20
C GLU A 207 -23.95 9.14 -12.93
N ALA A 208 -23.65 10.17 -12.13
CA ALA A 208 -22.94 10.00 -10.85
C ALA A 208 -23.66 9.02 -9.92
N TRP A 209 -24.98 9.18 -9.75
CA TRP A 209 -25.77 8.26 -8.91
C TRP A 209 -25.83 6.84 -9.47
N THR A 210 -25.86 6.68 -10.80
CA THR A 210 -25.81 5.35 -11.43
C THR A 210 -24.49 4.66 -11.10
N GLN A 211 -23.36 5.37 -11.21
CA GLN A 211 -22.04 4.84 -10.85
C GLN A 211 -21.95 4.51 -9.36
N LEU A 212 -22.38 5.42 -8.46
CA LEU A 212 -22.39 5.20 -7.01
C LEU A 212 -23.25 4.00 -6.61
N THR A 213 -24.40 3.82 -7.26
CA THR A 213 -25.27 2.66 -7.01
C THR A 213 -24.61 1.37 -7.48
N ALA A 214 -23.92 1.38 -8.62
CA ALA A 214 -23.22 0.21 -9.14
C ALA A 214 -22.06 -0.26 -8.24
N MET A 215 -21.44 0.63 -7.47
CA MET A 215 -20.38 0.32 -6.51
C MET A 215 -20.87 0.17 -5.05
N SER A 216 -22.19 0.24 -4.81
CA SER A 216 -22.78 0.30 -3.46
C SER A 216 -22.42 -0.89 -2.57
N GLU A 217 -22.14 -2.06 -3.15
CA GLU A 217 -21.66 -3.25 -2.43
C GLU A 217 -20.40 -2.98 -1.60
N TYR A 218 -19.58 -1.99 -2.01
CA TYR A 218 -18.33 -1.62 -1.35
C TYR A 218 -18.41 -0.31 -0.58
N LEU A 219 -19.59 0.29 -0.46
CA LEU A 219 -19.79 1.58 0.20
C LEU A 219 -20.69 1.46 1.42
N ILE A 220 -20.25 2.03 2.54
CA ILE A 220 -21.10 2.26 3.71
C ILE A 220 -21.60 3.70 3.64
N CYS A 221 -22.90 3.87 3.40
CA CYS A 221 -23.54 5.18 3.37
C CYS A 221 -24.03 5.61 4.76
N VAL A 222 -23.66 6.81 5.18
CA VAL A 222 -24.13 7.47 6.40
C VAL A 222 -24.87 8.74 5.99
N ARG A 223 -26.12 8.90 6.45
CA ARG A 223 -26.92 10.11 6.20
C ARG A 223 -26.84 11.00 7.44
N HIS A 224 -26.42 12.25 7.27
CA HIS A 224 -26.27 13.19 8.38
C HIS A 224 -26.91 14.55 8.05
N TRP A 225 -27.38 15.22 9.12
CA TRP A 225 -28.16 16.46 9.11
C TRP A 225 -27.27 17.68 9.29
#